data_AF-A0A2N0NZP9-F1
#
_entry.id   AF-A0A2N0NZP9-F1
#
_cell.length_a   1.000
_cell.length_b   1.000
_cell.length_c   1.000
_cell.angle_alpha   90.00
_cell.angle_beta   90.00
_cell.angle_gamma   90.00
#
_symmetry.space_group_name_H-M   'P 1'
#
loop_
_entity.id
_entity.type
_entity.pdbx_description
1 polymer ?
#
loop_
_entity_poly.entity_id
_entity_poly.type
_entity_poly.pdbx_seq_one_letter_code
_entity_poly.pdbx_strand_id
1 'polypeptide(L)'
;MPLQKKRRQNRVVSKRVANKKTVKRHRNSYSIEQKRQVVAYAKENGIIKASKYFELDKSMVSHWVNSNEKWANETNQNSKHVGSGQKSFYPEAEKELYDWIIEQRKQGLGVTYAIA
;
A
#
# COMPACT_ATOMS: atom_id res chain seq x y z
N MET A 1 10.48 39.65 57.14
CA MET A 1 9.44 38.63 56.90
C MET A 1 9.84 37.79 55.70
N PRO A 2 10.14 36.48 55.81
CA PRO A 2 10.53 35.67 54.67
C PRO A 2 9.30 35.14 53.91
N LEU A 3 9.29 35.34 52.58
CA LEU A 3 8.25 34.84 51.68
C LEU A 3 8.37 33.32 51.51
N GLN A 4 7.34 32.58 51.93
CA GLN A 4 7.26 31.13 51.82
C GLN A 4 7.08 30.71 50.35
N LYS A 5 8.00 29.89 49.83
CA LYS A 5 7.92 29.33 48.47
C LYS A 5 6.78 28.31 48.41
N LYS A 6 5.73 28.59 47.62
CA LYS A 6 4.63 27.63 47.36
C LYS A 6 5.19 26.41 46.59
N ARG A 7 5.07 25.22 47.18
CA ARG A 7 5.35 23.94 46.52
C ARG A 7 4.39 23.77 45.33
N ARG A 8 4.94 23.68 44.11
CA ARG A 8 4.19 23.19 42.93
C ARG A 8 3.82 21.73 43.19
N GLN A 9 2.52 21.44 43.32
CA GLN A 9 2.04 20.06 43.31
C GLN A 9 2.03 19.57 41.86
N ASN A 10 2.80 18.52 41.57
CA ASN A 10 2.74 17.84 40.27
C ASN A 10 1.41 17.09 40.17
N ARG A 11 0.54 17.57 39.27
CA ARG A 11 -0.74 16.91 38.98
C ARG A 11 -0.46 15.67 38.13
N VAL A 12 -0.48 14.48 38.74
CA VAL A 12 -0.38 13.21 38.00
C VAL A 12 -1.67 13.03 37.22
N VAL A 13 -1.61 13.27 35.90
CA VAL A 13 -2.72 12.99 34.99
C VAL A 13 -2.78 11.48 34.83
N SER A 14 -3.65 10.83 35.60
CA SER A 14 -4.04 9.45 35.34
C SER A 14 -4.67 9.37 33.95
N LYS A 15 -3.94 8.78 33.00
CA LYS A 15 -4.49 8.41 31.69
C LYS A 15 -5.54 7.34 31.93
N ARG A 16 -6.80 7.73 32.04
CA ARG A 16 -7.92 6.80 31.90
C ARG A 16 -7.85 6.26 30.48
N VAL A 17 -7.32 5.05 30.32
CA VAL A 17 -7.38 4.32 29.05
C VAL A 17 -8.82 3.84 28.92
N ALA A 18 -9.69 4.74 28.47
CA ALA A 18 -11.03 4.37 28.05
C ALA A 18 -10.87 3.31 26.97
N ASN A 19 -11.46 2.13 27.22
CA ASN A 19 -11.45 1.01 26.29
C ASN A 19 -12.30 1.40 25.07
N LYS A 20 -11.68 2.18 24.16
CA LYS A 20 -12.33 2.77 23.00
C LYS A 20 -12.59 1.65 22.02
N LYS A 21 -13.84 1.19 21.94
CA LYS A 21 -14.31 0.28 20.88
C LYS A 21 -13.84 0.85 19.54
N THR A 22 -12.93 0.15 18.88
CA THR A 22 -12.38 0.56 17.59
C THR A 22 -13.46 0.33 16.54
N VAL A 23 -14.17 1.39 16.16
CA VAL A 23 -15.06 1.34 14.99
C VAL A 23 -14.20 0.96 13.79
N LYS A 24 -14.45 -0.22 13.21
CA LYS A 24 -13.75 -0.69 12.03
C LYS A 24 -14.03 0.28 10.89
N ARG A 25 -13.00 1.01 10.45
CA ARG A 25 -13.12 1.89 9.28
C ARG A 25 -13.30 1.03 8.03
N HIS A 26 -14.35 1.29 7.26
CA HIS A 26 -14.48 0.72 5.93
C HIS A 26 -13.37 1.28 5.04
N ARG A 27 -12.64 0.39 4.34
CA ARG A 27 -11.56 0.76 3.43
C ARG A 27 -11.93 0.32 2.03
N ASN A 28 -11.93 1.27 1.10
CA ASN A 28 -12.14 0.98 -0.31
C ASN A 28 -10.87 0.38 -0.93
N SER A 29 -11.05 -0.57 -1.83
CA SER A 29 -9.97 -1.10 -2.68
C SER A 29 -10.12 -0.51 -4.07
N TYR A 30 -9.01 -0.05 -4.66
CA TYR A 30 -8.98 0.56 -5.98
C TYR A 30 -8.07 -0.24 -6.90
N SER A 31 -8.52 -0.49 -8.13
CA SER A 31 -7.69 -1.12 -9.15
C SER A 31 -6.51 -0.21 -9.53
N ILE A 32 -5.45 -0.81 -10.08
CA ILE A 32 -4.27 -0.06 -10.51
C ILE A 32 -4.59 0.84 -11.69
N GLU A 33 -5.47 0.41 -12.59
CA GLU A 33 -5.97 1.21 -13.72
C GLU A 33 -6.70 2.47 -13.25
N GLN A 34 -7.60 2.35 -12.27
CA GLN A 34 -8.26 3.50 -11.67
C GLN A 34 -7.25 4.47 -11.05
N LYS A 35 -6.26 3.94 -10.31
CA LYS A 35 -5.21 4.79 -9.73
C LYS A 35 -4.39 5.50 -10.82
N ARG A 36 -4.08 4.82 -11.94
CA ARG A 36 -3.38 5.41 -13.10
C ARG A 36 -4.19 6.55 -13.72
N GLN A 37 -5.50 6.37 -13.91
CA GLN A 37 -6.39 7.43 -14.42
C GLN A 37 -6.40 8.66 -13.51
N VAL A 38 -6.53 8.44 -12.18
CA VAL A 38 -6.50 9.51 -11.20
C VAL A 38 -5.16 10.26 -11.22
N VAL A 39 -4.04 9.53 -11.31
CA VAL A 39 -2.71 10.14 -11.38
C VAL A 39 -2.51 10.93 -12.67
N ALA A 40 -2.92 10.41 -13.83
CA ALA A 40 -2.83 11.12 -15.10
C ALA A 40 -3.60 12.45 -15.05
N TYR A 41 -4.85 12.40 -14.61
CA TYR A 41 -5.67 13.60 -14.45
C TYR A 41 -5.08 14.59 -13.42
N ALA A 42 -4.53 14.09 -12.31
CA ALA A 42 -3.90 14.93 -11.29
C ALA A 42 -2.62 15.61 -11.79
N LYS A 43 -1.86 14.99 -12.69
CA LYS A 43 -0.67 15.61 -13.32
C LYS A 43 -1.06 16.75 -14.26
N GLU A 44 -2.17 16.62 -14.98
CA GLU A 44 -2.66 17.65 -15.91
C GLU A 44 -3.40 18.79 -15.20
N ASN A 45 -4.27 18.46 -14.24
CA ASN A 45 -5.24 19.39 -13.66
C ASN A 45 -4.91 19.79 -12.20
N GLY A 46 -3.96 19.11 -11.57
CA GLY A 46 -3.60 19.28 -10.17
C GLY A 46 -4.42 18.44 -9.20
N ILE A 47 -3.83 18.16 -8.03
CA ILE A 47 -4.35 17.24 -7.00
C ILE A 47 -5.73 17.67 -6.48
N ILE A 48 -5.96 18.97 -6.30
CA ILE A 48 -7.23 19.47 -5.73
C ILE A 48 -8.39 19.23 -6.70
N LYS A 49 -8.19 19.47 -8.00
CA LYS A 49 -9.20 19.19 -9.03
C LYS A 49 -9.46 17.68 -9.15
N ALA A 50 -8.41 16.87 -9.12
CA ALA A 50 -8.53 15.41 -9.15
C ALA A 50 -9.32 14.87 -7.95
N SER A 51 -9.01 15.35 -6.74
CA SER A 51 -9.73 14.98 -5.52
C SER A 51 -11.23 15.28 -5.62
N LYS A 52 -11.61 16.45 -6.16
CA LYS A 52 -13.01 16.81 -6.38
C LYS A 52 -13.67 15.97 -7.48
N TYR A 53 -12.98 15.77 -8.60
CA TYR A 53 -13.52 15.03 -9.75
C TYR A 53 -13.78 13.56 -9.46
N PHE A 54 -12.87 12.91 -8.72
CA PHE A 54 -12.98 11.49 -8.37
C PHE A 54 -13.56 11.23 -6.98
N GLU A 55 -13.97 12.29 -6.25
CA GLU A 55 -14.46 12.21 -4.86
C GLU A 55 -13.51 11.45 -3.92
N LEU A 56 -12.21 11.66 -4.11
CA LEU A 56 -11.16 11.02 -3.31
C LEU A 56 -10.54 12.01 -2.34
N ASP A 57 -10.07 11.50 -1.20
CA ASP A 57 -9.33 12.32 -0.25
C ASP A 57 -8.03 12.85 -0.87
N LYS A 58 -7.75 14.14 -0.65
CA LYS A 58 -6.58 14.84 -1.20
C LYS A 58 -5.27 14.15 -0.81
N SER A 59 -5.17 13.64 0.42
CA SER A 59 -3.96 12.95 0.88
C SER A 59 -3.73 11.64 0.13
N MET A 60 -4.81 10.93 -0.23
CA MET A 60 -4.74 9.69 -0.99
C MET A 60 -4.30 9.94 -2.42
N VAL A 61 -4.84 10.97 -3.08
CA VAL A 61 -4.40 11.36 -4.43
C VAL A 61 -2.94 11.79 -4.42
N SER A 62 -2.51 12.58 -3.44
CA SER A 62 -1.09 12.96 -3.28
C SER A 62 -0.18 11.75 -3.10
N HIS A 63 -0.58 10.82 -2.22
CA HIS A 63 0.16 9.58 -1.99
C HIS A 63 0.29 8.74 -3.27
N TRP A 64 -0.77 8.67 -4.07
CA TRP A 64 -0.79 7.95 -5.34
C TRP A 64 0.11 8.56 -6.39
N VAL A 65 0.10 9.89 -6.53
CA VAL A 65 1.01 10.59 -7.44
C VAL A 65 2.47 10.31 -7.09
N ASN A 66 2.83 10.36 -5.80
CA ASN A 66 4.19 10.06 -5.33
C ASN A 66 4.57 8.58 -5.47
N SER A 67 3.61 7.66 -5.36
CA SER A 67 3.86 6.22 -5.44
C SER A 67 3.84 5.68 -6.87
N ASN A 68 3.41 6.49 -7.84
CA ASN A 68 3.14 6.07 -9.21
C ASN A 68 4.35 5.43 -9.91
N GLU A 69 5.56 5.90 -9.64
CA GLU A 69 6.78 5.34 -10.23
C GLU A 69 6.97 3.85 -9.90
N LYS A 70 6.58 3.42 -8.70
CA LYS A 70 6.70 2.02 -8.27
C LYS A 70 5.69 1.10 -8.96
N TRP A 71 4.58 1.65 -9.44
CA TRP A 71 3.48 0.87 -10.04
C TRP A 71 3.76 0.41 -11.47
N ALA A 72 4.73 1.03 -12.15
CA ALA A 72 5.11 0.67 -13.51
C ALA A 72 5.79 -0.72 -13.57
N ASN A 73 6.57 -1.08 -12.55
CA ASN A 73 7.47 -2.24 -12.59
C ASN A 73 6.90 -3.49 -11.89
N GLU A 74 5.96 -3.34 -10.95
CA GLU A 74 5.57 -4.42 -10.01
C GLU A 74 4.15 -4.97 -10.25
N THR A 75 3.46 -4.56 -11.31
CA THR A 75 2.04 -4.92 -11.49
C THR A 75 1.87 -6.17 -12.35
N ASN A 76 1.41 -7.26 -11.74
CA ASN A 76 0.71 -8.32 -12.49
C ASN A 76 -0.69 -7.81 -12.87
N GLN A 77 -1.19 -8.14 -14.07
CA GLN A 77 -2.47 -7.62 -14.57
C GLN A 77 -3.68 -7.94 -13.64
N ASN A 78 -3.55 -8.94 -12.76
CA ASN A 78 -4.63 -9.46 -11.94
C ASN A 78 -4.66 -8.94 -10.48
N SER A 79 -3.62 -8.27 -9.96
CA SER A 79 -3.63 -7.74 -8.58
C SER A 79 -4.18 -6.33 -8.50
N LYS A 80 -4.96 -6.07 -7.45
CA LYS A 80 -5.41 -4.71 -7.08
C LYS A 80 -4.36 -3.94 -6.26
N HIS A 81 -3.27 -4.58 -5.87
CA HIS A 81 -2.26 -4.02 -4.98
C HIS A 81 -0.85 -4.22 -5.53
N VAL A 82 -0.08 -3.13 -5.54
CA VAL A 82 1.31 -3.14 -6.00
C VAL A 82 2.19 -3.64 -4.87
N GLY A 83 3.09 -4.59 -5.16
CA GLY A 83 3.93 -5.22 -4.15
C GLY A 83 3.17 -6.13 -3.17
N SER A 84 1.96 -6.58 -3.53
CA SER A 84 1.25 -7.59 -2.74
C SER A 84 1.77 -8.99 -3.02
N GLY A 85 1.67 -9.85 -2.00
CA GLY A 85 2.02 -11.26 -2.10
C GLY A 85 3.23 -11.59 -1.25
N GLN A 86 3.59 -12.87 -1.27
CA GLN A 86 4.80 -13.35 -0.63
C GLN A 86 6.00 -13.02 -1.54
N LYS A 87 7.06 -12.48 -0.94
CA LYS A 87 8.32 -12.27 -1.65
C LYS A 87 8.97 -13.62 -1.92
N SER A 88 9.60 -13.76 -3.09
CA SER A 88 10.44 -14.91 -3.44
C SER A 88 11.47 -15.16 -2.35
N PHE A 89 11.63 -16.42 -1.94
CA PHE A 89 12.65 -16.79 -0.97
C PHE A 89 14.02 -16.88 -1.67
N TYR A 90 14.03 -17.32 -2.93
CA TYR A 90 15.22 -17.44 -3.76
C TYR A 90 14.99 -16.75 -5.13
N PRO A 91 15.16 -15.42 -5.22
CA PRO A 91 14.75 -14.64 -6.39
C PRO A 91 15.42 -15.09 -7.70
N GLU A 92 16.70 -15.44 -7.66
CA GLU A 92 17.46 -15.87 -8.84
C GLU A 92 17.01 -17.26 -9.30
N ALA A 93 16.97 -18.24 -8.39
CA ALA A 93 16.55 -19.60 -8.70
C ALA A 93 15.08 -19.69 -9.13
N GLU A 94 14.18 -18.93 -8.49
CA GLU A 94 12.77 -18.89 -8.88
C GLU A 94 12.59 -18.29 -10.28
N LYS A 95 13.43 -17.31 -10.67
CA LYS A 95 13.43 -16.74 -12.02
C LYS A 95 13.92 -17.75 -13.06
N GLU A 96 15.06 -18.40 -12.81
CA GLU A 96 15.59 -19.44 -13.70
C GLU A 96 14.57 -20.57 -13.90
N LEU A 97 13.92 -21.01 -12.82
CA LEU A 97 12.87 -22.02 -12.87
C LEU A 97 11.65 -21.56 -13.68
N TYR A 98 11.23 -20.30 -13.51
CA TYR A 98 10.12 -19.73 -14.26
C TYR A 98 10.41 -19.70 -15.76
N ASP A 99 11.59 -19.20 -16.14
CA ASP A 99 12.01 -19.10 -17.55
C ASP A 99 12.06 -20.51 -18.19
N TRP A 100 12.64 -21.48 -17.48
CA TRP A 100 12.67 -22.87 -17.93
C TRP A 100 11.26 -23.47 -18.10
N ILE A 101 10.33 -23.27 -17.16
CA ILE A 101 8.94 -23.78 -17.29
C ILE A 101 8.25 -23.17 -18.51
N ILE A 102 8.47 -21.89 -18.79
CA ILE A 102 7.89 -21.22 -19.96
C ILE A 102 8.44 -21.83 -21.26
N GLU A 103 9.73 -22.16 -21.33
CA GLU A 103 10.33 -22.85 -22.47
C GLU A 103 9.71 -24.23 -22.70
N GLN A 104 9.56 -25.04 -21.65
CA GLN A 104 8.92 -26.35 -21.74
C GLN A 104 7.47 -26.25 -22.25
N ARG A 105 6.72 -25.26 -21.74
CA ARG A 105 5.32 -25.02 -22.19
C ARG A 105 5.24 -24.57 -23.64
N LYS A 106 6.19 -23.76 -24.12
CA LYS A 106 6.29 -23.38 -25.54
C LYS A 106 6.52 -24.59 -26.44
N GLN A 107 7.19 -25.62 -25.94
CA GLN A 107 7.39 -26.90 -26.63
C GLN A 107 6.19 -27.85 -26.53
N GLY A 108 5.10 -27.43 -25.86
CA GLY A 108 3.90 -28.25 -25.67
C GLY A 108 4.02 -29.27 -24.53
N LEU A 109 5.07 -29.19 -23.70
CA LEU A 109 5.29 -30.09 -22.57
C LEU A 109 4.63 -29.55 -21.29
N GLY A 110 3.90 -30.42 -20.60
CA GLY A 110 3.38 -30.14 -19.27
C GLY A 110 4.42 -30.44 -18.20
N VAL A 111 4.82 -29.44 -17.41
CA VAL A 111 5.73 -29.62 -16.27
C VAL A 111 4.92 -29.83 -15.00
N THR A 112 5.04 -31.02 -14.40
CA THR A 112 4.48 -31.37 -13.09
C THR A 112 5.61 -31.70 -12.12
N TYR A 113 5.38 -31.49 -10.82
CA TYR A 113 6.32 -31.98 -9.81
C TYR A 113 6.24 -33.51 -9.74
N ALA A 114 7.39 -34.16 -9.59
CA ALA A 114 7.41 -35.57 -9.22
C ALA A 114 7.02 -35.68 -7.74
N ILE A 115 6.01 -36.47 -7.43
CA ILE A 115 5.75 -36.90 -6.06
C ILE A 115 6.75 -38.02 -5.78
N ALA A 116 7.71 -37.76 -4.90
CA ALA A 116 8.58 -38.79 -4.34
C ALA A 116 7.86 -39.52 -3.20
#